data_AF-A0A2V3I859-F1
#
_entry.id   AF-A0A2V3I859-F1
#
_cell.length_a   1.000
_cell.length_b   1.000
_cell.length_c   1.000
_cell.angle_alpha   90.00
_cell.angle_beta   90.00
_cell.angle_gamma   90.00
#
_symmetry.space_group_name_H-M   'P 1'
#
loop_
_entity.id
_entity.type
_entity.pdbx_description
1 polymer ?
#
loop_
_entity_poly.entity_id
_entity_poly.type
_entity_poly.pdbx_seq_one_letter_code
_entity_poly.pdbx_strand_id
1 'polypeptide(L)'
;LIHGDLYFSNILYDSEKKIFKLIDPRGRWGNGIAGDIKYDIAKIRHSIVGCFDTITNGLYSVKYNEKNEINFNVFETKNHQIICDELDKNIKRNWNLDEIKMIEGLLFISMLPLHKDNFERQIVFYSVGIQRLNEIFGNM
;
A
#
# COMPACT_ATOMS: atom_id res chain seq x y z
N LEU A 1 0.87 -7.15 19.52
CA LEU A 1 1.95 -7.74 18.67
C LEU A 1 1.58 -7.44 17.23
N ILE A 2 2.52 -6.97 16.43
CA ILE A 2 2.33 -6.74 14.99
C ILE A 2 3.40 -7.49 14.20
N HIS A 3 3.13 -7.73 12.92
CA HIS A 3 4.11 -8.23 11.96
C HIS A 3 5.15 -7.15 11.62
N GLY A 4 4.69 -5.91 11.42
CA GLY A 4 5.53 -4.75 11.10
C GLY A 4 6.00 -4.67 9.64
N ASP A 5 5.60 -5.62 8.81
CA ASP A 5 5.82 -5.63 7.35
C ASP A 5 4.82 -6.54 6.61
N LEU A 6 3.54 -6.42 6.97
CA LEU A 6 2.48 -7.32 6.49
C LEU A 6 1.95 -6.92 5.10
N TYR A 7 2.77 -7.07 4.08
CA TYR A 7 2.39 -6.90 2.66
C TYR A 7 2.28 -8.26 1.95
N PHE A 8 1.71 -8.30 0.75
CA PHE A 8 1.40 -9.55 0.04
C PHE A 8 2.59 -10.47 -0.17
N SER A 9 3.77 -9.92 -0.46
CA SER A 9 4.98 -10.73 -0.63
C SER A 9 5.42 -11.48 0.65
N ASN A 10 4.93 -11.07 1.83
CA ASN A 10 5.13 -11.76 3.11
C ASN A 10 3.96 -12.69 3.51
N ILE A 11 3.00 -12.91 2.62
CA ILE A 11 1.83 -13.76 2.86
C ILE A 11 1.83 -14.91 1.87
N LEU A 12 2.07 -16.12 2.36
CA LEU A 12 1.91 -17.35 1.59
C LEU A 12 0.50 -17.90 1.79
N TYR A 13 -0.17 -18.27 0.70
CA TYR A 13 -1.48 -18.89 0.74
C TYR A 13 -1.44 -20.29 0.12
N ASP A 14 -1.80 -21.29 0.92
CA ASP A 14 -2.02 -22.66 0.46
C ASP A 14 -3.50 -22.81 0.10
N SER A 15 -3.79 -22.93 -1.20
CA SER A 15 -5.15 -22.96 -1.73
C SER A 15 -5.89 -24.26 -1.44
N GLU A 16 -5.19 -25.38 -1.33
CA GLU A 16 -5.78 -26.68 -1.00
C GLU A 16 -6.26 -26.71 0.45
N LYS A 17 -5.41 -26.25 1.36
CA LYS A 17 -5.70 -26.24 2.79
C LYS A 17 -6.42 -24.97 3.27
N LYS A 18 -6.51 -23.95 2.40
CA LYS A 18 -7.07 -22.62 2.70
C LYS A 18 -6.41 -21.96 3.93
N ILE A 19 -5.10 -22.11 4.04
CA ILE A 19 -4.33 -21.53 5.15
C ILE A 19 -3.41 -20.41 4.67
N PHE A 20 -3.32 -19.36 5.48
CA PHE A 20 -2.32 -18.31 5.31
C PHE A 20 -1.13 -18.59 6.23
N LYS A 21 0.07 -18.41 5.71
CA LYS A 21 1.33 -18.42 6.46
C LYS A 21 2.02 -17.08 6.29
N LEU A 22 2.30 -16.42 7.40
CA LEU A 22 3.00 -15.15 7.43
C LEU A 22 4.49 -15.39 7.63
N ILE A 23 5.33 -14.69 6.88
CA ILE A 23 6.79 -14.82 6.90
C ILE A 23 7.47 -13.46 7.00
N ASP A 24 8.73 -13.45 7.40
CA ASP A 24 9.56 -12.24 7.51
C ASP A 24 8.94 -11.10 8.36
N PRO A 25 8.56 -11.37 9.63
CA PRO A 25 8.14 -10.31 10.53
C PRO A 25 9.33 -9.42 10.87
N ARG A 26 9.10 -8.11 10.99
CA ARG A 26 10.14 -7.11 11.27
C ARG A 26 10.89 -7.37 12.58
N GLY A 27 10.31 -8.15 13.49
CA GLY A 27 10.94 -8.64 14.72
C GLY A 27 11.17 -7.57 15.80
N ARG A 28 11.14 -6.27 15.47
CA ARG A 28 11.15 -5.16 16.42
C ARG A 28 10.33 -3.95 15.92
N TRP A 29 9.73 -3.25 16.86
CA TRP A 29 9.02 -2.00 16.72
C TRP A 29 9.43 -1.06 17.86
N GLY A 30 10.25 -0.06 17.55
CA GLY A 30 10.92 0.76 18.57
C GLY A 30 11.75 -0.09 19.52
N ASN A 31 11.42 -0.06 20.81
CA ASN A 31 12.11 -0.80 21.87
C ASN A 31 11.49 -2.19 22.17
N GLY A 32 10.46 -2.63 21.44
CA GLY A 32 9.77 -3.90 21.69
C GLY A 32 9.27 -4.56 20.41
N ILE A 33 8.22 -5.38 20.51
CA ILE A 33 7.54 -6.04 19.37
C ILE A 33 6.08 -5.58 19.22
N ALA A 34 5.64 -4.68 20.08
CA ALA A 34 4.30 -4.12 20.06
C ALA A 34 4.30 -2.84 19.24
N GLY A 35 3.33 -2.72 18.34
CA GLY A 35 3.02 -1.51 17.61
C GLY A 35 1.51 -1.43 17.37
N ASP A 36 1.08 -0.37 16.70
CA ASP A 36 -0.32 -0.21 16.33
C ASP A 36 -0.68 -1.16 15.18
N ILE A 37 -1.71 -1.99 15.39
CA ILE A 37 -2.21 -2.94 14.38
C ILE A 37 -2.66 -2.25 13.10
N LYS A 38 -3.07 -0.97 13.18
CA LYS A 38 -3.41 -0.15 12.02
C LYS A 38 -2.28 -0.07 11.00
N TYR A 39 -1.02 -0.20 11.44
CA TYR A 39 0.13 -0.23 10.53
C TYR A 39 0.14 -1.46 9.63
N ASP A 40 -0.10 -2.66 10.19
CA ASP A 40 -0.17 -3.89 9.40
C ASP A 40 -1.39 -3.88 8.47
N ILE A 41 -2.52 -3.34 8.93
CA ILE A 41 -3.72 -3.18 8.09
C ILE A 41 -3.43 -2.23 6.92
N ALA A 42 -2.73 -1.11 7.17
CA ALA A 42 -2.31 -0.19 6.13
C ALA A 42 -1.32 -0.84 5.15
N LYS A 43 -0.43 -1.73 5.61
CA LYS A 43 0.47 -2.52 4.74
C LYS A 43 -0.28 -3.50 3.83
N ILE A 44 -1.38 -4.09 4.30
CA ILE A 44 -2.28 -4.88 3.45
C ILE A 44 -2.96 -3.98 2.41
N ARG A 45 -3.51 -2.83 2.84
CA ARG A 45 -4.15 -1.86 1.94
C ARG A 45 -3.16 -1.35 0.88
N HIS A 46 -1.91 -1.11 1.26
CA HIS A 46 -0.81 -0.72 0.38
C HIS A 46 -0.54 -1.72 -0.75
N SER A 47 -0.62 -3.03 -0.48
CA SER A 47 -0.54 -4.07 -1.51
C SER A 47 -1.77 -4.09 -2.43
N ILE A 48 -2.96 -4.00 -1.86
CA ILE A 48 -4.22 -4.09 -2.61
C ILE A 48 -4.54 -2.76 -3.28
N VAL A 49 -5.02 -1.77 -2.52
CA VAL A 49 -5.52 -0.49 -3.04
C VAL A 49 -4.39 0.38 -3.58
N GLY A 50 -3.23 0.35 -2.93
CA GLY A 50 -2.02 1.03 -3.39
C GLY A 50 -1.33 0.37 -4.58
N CYS A 51 -1.72 -0.85 -4.96
CA CYS A 51 -1.09 -1.63 -6.02
C CYS A 51 0.44 -1.77 -5.90
N PHE A 52 0.98 -1.78 -4.67
CA PHE A 52 2.44 -1.76 -4.48
C PHE A 52 3.16 -2.91 -5.17
N ASP A 53 2.63 -4.13 -5.08
CA ASP A 53 3.23 -5.31 -5.71
C ASP A 53 3.20 -5.20 -7.24
N THR A 54 2.14 -4.63 -7.82
CA THR A 54 2.07 -4.33 -9.26
C THR A 54 3.15 -3.32 -9.68
N ILE A 55 3.31 -2.24 -8.91
CA ILE A 55 4.27 -1.18 -9.22
C ILE A 55 5.71 -1.70 -9.10
N THR A 56 6.01 -2.46 -8.05
CA THR A 56 7.36 -3.05 -7.86
C THR A 56 7.73 -4.05 -8.96
N ASN A 57 6.74 -4.73 -9.55
CA ASN A 57 6.91 -5.59 -10.72
C ASN A 57 6.97 -4.84 -12.07
N GLY A 58 6.98 -3.50 -12.06
CA GLY A 58 7.13 -2.70 -13.28
C GLY A 58 5.87 -2.63 -14.15
N LEU A 59 4.71 -3.02 -13.62
CA LEU A 59 3.44 -3.02 -14.36
C LEU A 59 2.73 -1.66 -14.24
N TYR A 60 3.42 -0.62 -14.67
CA TYR A 60 2.92 0.75 -14.67
C TYR A 60 3.45 1.52 -15.88
N SER A 61 2.86 2.69 -16.15
CA SER A 61 3.45 3.70 -17.02
C SER A 61 3.34 5.06 -16.35
N VAL A 62 4.32 5.93 -16.60
CA VAL A 62 4.33 7.30 -16.09
C VAL A 62 4.87 8.24 -17.16
N LYS A 63 4.26 9.42 -17.27
CA LYS A 63 4.68 10.51 -18.15
C LYS A 63 4.64 11.81 -17.37
N TYR A 64 5.74 12.54 -17.43
CA TYR A 64 5.82 13.91 -16.97
C TYR A 64 5.66 14.82 -18.18
N ASN A 65 4.71 15.75 -18.14
CA ASN A 65 4.49 16.68 -19.25
C ASN A 65 5.08 18.07 -18.96
N GLU A 66 5.15 18.89 -20.00
CA GLU A 66 5.70 20.26 -19.95
C GLU A 66 4.91 21.21 -19.02
N LYS A 67 3.70 20.81 -18.58
CA LYS A 67 2.85 21.58 -17.66
C LYS A 67 3.07 21.20 -16.19
N ASN A 68 4.12 20.44 -15.88
CA ASN A 68 4.39 19.88 -14.56
C ASN A 68 3.31 18.91 -14.05
N GLU A 69 2.55 18.28 -14.95
CA GLU A 69 1.55 17.28 -14.59
C GLU A 69 2.17 15.87 -14.66
N ILE A 70 1.82 15.03 -13.68
CA ILE A 70 2.21 13.63 -13.65
C ILE A 70 1.00 12.80 -14.10
N ASN A 71 1.11 12.17 -15.27
CA ASN A 71 0.13 11.21 -15.76
C ASN A 71 0.69 9.82 -15.56
N PHE A 72 0.02 8.97 -14.79
CA PHE A 72 0.45 7.61 -14.55
C PHE A 72 -0.72 6.65 -14.64
N ASN A 73 -0.42 5.39 -14.95
CA ASN A 73 -1.37 4.30 -14.95
C ASN A 73 -0.71 3.08 -14.34
N VAL A 74 -1.36 2.45 -13.37
CA VAL A 74 -0.94 1.17 -12.79
C VAL A 74 -1.84 0.09 -13.35
N PHE A 75 -1.27 -1.07 -13.70
CA PHE A 75 -2.06 -2.18 -14.21
C PHE A 75 -3.00 -2.73 -13.13
N GLU A 76 -4.29 -2.71 -13.41
CA GLU A 76 -5.30 -3.27 -12.52
C GLU A 76 -5.95 -4.49 -13.16
N THR A 77 -6.18 -5.53 -12.35
CA THR A 77 -6.93 -6.70 -12.81
C THR A 77 -8.42 -6.36 -12.91
N LYS A 78 -9.18 -7.13 -13.69
CA LYS A 78 -10.62 -6.90 -13.93
C LYS A 78 -11.45 -6.73 -12.64
N ASN A 79 -11.08 -7.44 -11.58
CA ASN A 79 -11.84 -7.43 -10.31
C ASN A 79 -11.21 -6.52 -9.25
N HIS A 80 -10.20 -5.72 -9.61
CA HIS A 80 -9.42 -4.92 -8.67
C HIS A 80 -10.31 -4.02 -7.81
N GLN A 81 -11.16 -3.20 -8.44
CA GLN A 81 -12.05 -2.29 -7.72
C GLN A 81 -12.99 -3.01 -6.73
N ILE A 82 -13.54 -4.16 -7.12
CA ILE A 82 -14.42 -4.95 -6.25
C ILE A 82 -13.67 -5.43 -5.00
N ILE A 83 -12.41 -5.83 -5.15
CA ILE A 83 -11.55 -6.26 -4.05
C ILE A 83 -11.20 -5.08 -3.13
N CYS A 84 -10.88 -3.91 -3.71
CA CYS A 84 -10.61 -2.68 -2.96
C CYS A 84 -11.81 -2.25 -2.11
N ASP A 85 -13.02 -2.25 -2.70
CA ASP A 85 -14.25 -1.87 -2.01
C ASP A 85 -14.58 -2.82 -0.86
N GLU A 86 -14.43 -4.14 -1.08
CA GLU A 86 -14.68 -5.13 -0.04
C GLU A 86 -13.63 -5.05 1.08
N LEU A 87 -12.36 -4.79 0.76
CA LEU A 87 -11.34 -4.56 1.77
C LEU A 87 -11.69 -3.34 2.65
N ASP A 88 -11.96 -2.19 2.04
CA ASP A 88 -12.29 -0.96 2.75
C ASP A 88 -13.55 -1.13 3.62
N LYS A 89 -14.54 -1.86 3.12
CA LYS A 89 -15.74 -2.23 3.89
C LYS A 89 -15.41 -3.08 5.11
N ASN A 90 -14.49 -4.04 5.00
CA ASN A 90 -14.08 -4.87 6.12
C ASN A 90 -13.23 -4.10 7.15
N ILE A 91 -12.36 -3.20 6.69
CA ILE A 91 -11.58 -2.32 7.56
C ILE A 91 -12.52 -1.42 8.38
N LYS A 92 -13.51 -0.78 7.73
CA LYS A 92 -14.49 0.11 8.37
C LYS A 92 -15.30 -0.52 9.51
N ARG A 93 -15.38 -1.85 9.57
CA ARG A 93 -16.11 -2.55 10.66
C ARG A 93 -15.43 -2.40 12.01
N ASN A 94 -14.10 -2.23 12.03
CA ASN A 94 -13.32 -2.23 13.27
C ASN A 94 -12.38 -1.02 13.41
N TRP A 95 -12.08 -0.31 12.32
CA TRP A 95 -11.14 0.82 12.32
C TRP A 95 -11.65 1.99 11.50
N ASN A 96 -11.17 3.19 11.84
CA ASN A 96 -11.39 4.38 11.01
C ASN A 96 -10.59 4.24 9.71
N LEU A 97 -11.29 4.19 8.58
CA LEU A 97 -10.65 4.03 7.27
C LEU A 97 -9.72 5.18 6.92
N ASP A 98 -10.05 6.42 7.31
CA ASP A 98 -9.25 7.59 6.96
C ASP A 98 -7.88 7.56 7.66
N GLU A 99 -7.81 7.02 8.88
CA GLU A 99 -6.54 6.78 9.56
C GLU A 99 -5.69 5.74 8.81
N ILE A 100 -6.31 4.66 8.31
CA ILE A 100 -5.60 3.63 7.54
C ILE A 100 -5.08 4.20 6.21
N LYS A 101 -5.91 4.96 5.49
CA LYS A 101 -5.54 5.66 4.25
C LYS A 101 -4.37 6.63 4.50
N MET A 102 -4.38 7.33 5.63
CA MET A 102 -3.31 8.24 5.99
C MET A 102 -1.99 7.49 6.19
N ILE A 103 -2.01 6.40 6.95
CA ILE A 103 -0.82 5.56 7.18
C ILE A 103 -0.30 5.00 5.85
N GLU A 104 -1.18 4.50 4.99
CA GLU A 104 -0.81 4.01 3.65
C GLU A 104 -0.16 5.09 2.78
N GLY A 105 -0.76 6.28 2.71
CA GLY A 105 -0.18 7.40 1.98
C GLY A 105 1.23 7.73 2.49
N LEU A 106 1.41 7.78 3.82
CA LEU A 106 2.72 7.99 4.44
C LEU A 106 3.70 6.84 4.17
N LEU A 107 3.24 5.59 4.07
CA LEU A 107 4.08 4.45 3.68
C LEU A 107 4.69 4.69 2.29
N PHE A 108 3.87 5.08 1.30
CA PHE A 108 4.36 5.40 -0.05
C PHE A 108 5.37 6.54 -0.08
N ILE A 109 5.11 7.63 0.66
CA ILE A 109 6.01 8.79 0.69
C ILE A 109 7.32 8.45 1.41
N SER A 110 7.25 7.73 2.54
CA SER A 110 8.44 7.42 3.34
C SER A 110 9.38 6.40 2.68
N MET A 111 8.88 5.55 1.77
CA MET A 111 9.70 4.56 1.08
C MET A 111 10.41 5.09 -0.17
N LEU A 112 10.12 6.31 -0.64
CA LEU A 112 10.75 6.88 -1.83
C LEU A 112 12.29 6.77 -1.82
N PRO A 113 13.01 7.10 -0.73
CA PRO A 113 14.47 6.99 -0.70
C PRO A 113 15.00 5.56 -0.88
N LEU A 114 14.18 4.54 -0.55
CA LEU A 114 14.52 3.12 -0.67
C LEU A 114 14.47 2.63 -2.13
N HIS A 115 13.80 3.37 -3.01
CA HIS A 115 13.62 3.04 -4.43
C HIS A 115 14.39 3.95 -5.38
N LYS A 116 15.49 4.55 -4.91
CA LYS A 116 16.36 5.48 -5.67
C LYS A 116 16.99 4.89 -6.94
N ASP A 117 16.93 3.57 -7.10
CA ASP A 117 17.39 2.84 -8.28
C ASP A 117 16.47 3.02 -9.50
N ASN A 118 15.23 3.47 -9.32
CA ASN A 118 14.28 3.70 -10.41
C ASN A 118 13.45 4.97 -10.16
N PHE A 119 13.79 6.04 -10.88
CA PHE A 119 13.15 7.35 -10.73
C PHE A 119 11.68 7.35 -11.16
N GLU A 120 11.32 6.66 -12.25
CA GLU A 120 9.93 6.54 -12.69
C GLU A 120 9.06 5.85 -11.63
N ARG A 121 9.59 4.79 -11.01
CA ARG A 121 8.91 4.10 -9.91
C ARG A 121 8.74 5.01 -8.70
N GLN A 122 9.74 5.83 -8.37
CA GLN A 122 9.61 6.83 -7.31
C GLN A 122 8.49 7.83 -7.61
N ILE A 123 8.38 8.30 -8.87
CA ILE A 123 7.29 9.19 -9.26
C ILE A 123 5.95 8.50 -9.08
N VAL A 124 5.80 7.24 -9.51
CA VAL A 124 4.54 6.50 -9.35
C VAL A 124 4.19 6.32 -7.87
N PHE A 125 5.15 5.93 -7.03
CA PHE A 125 4.92 5.83 -5.59
C PHE A 125 4.54 7.17 -4.96
N TYR A 126 5.20 8.25 -5.36
CA TYR A 126 4.85 9.60 -4.91
C TYR A 126 3.41 9.93 -5.30
N SER A 127 3.05 9.75 -6.57
CA SER A 127 1.71 10.03 -7.09
C SER A 127 0.62 9.21 -6.39
N VAL A 128 0.84 7.91 -6.19
CA VAL A 128 -0.08 7.05 -5.44
C VAL A 128 -0.19 7.51 -3.99
N GLY A 129 0.93 7.78 -3.32
CA GLY A 129 0.93 8.28 -1.95
C GLY A 129 0.14 9.59 -1.79
N ILE A 130 0.35 10.55 -2.69
CA ILE A 130 -0.40 11.81 -2.72
C ILE A 130 -1.88 11.56 -3.03
N GLN A 131 -2.22 10.67 -3.95
CA GLN A 131 -3.62 10.33 -4.25
C GLN A 131 -4.33 9.77 -3.01
N ARG A 132 -3.69 8.89 -2.24
CA ARG A 132 -4.24 8.34 -0.99
C ARG A 132 -4.44 9.42 0.08
N LEU A 133 -3.49 10.36 0.21
CA LEU A 133 -3.62 11.48 1.16
C LEU A 133 -4.72 12.47 0.73
N ASN A 134 -4.86 12.72 -0.58
CA ASN A 134 -5.90 13.61 -1.11
C ASN A 134 -7.32 13.06 -0.91
N GLU A 135 -7.50 11.75 -0.80
CA GLU A 135 -8.81 11.18 -0.41
C GLU A 135 -9.30 11.65 0.95
N ILE A 136 -8.39 12.11 1.82
CA ILE A 136 -8.66 12.56 3.18
C ILE A 136 -8.64 14.09 3.23
N PHE A 137 -7.59 14.70 2.66
CA PHE A 137 -7.30 16.12 2.82
C PHE A 137 -7.70 16.99 1.62
N GLY A 138 -7.95 16.39 0.46
CA GLY A 138 -8.15 17.11 -0.81
C GLY A 138 -9.53 17.74 -0.99
N ASN A 139 -10.49 17.41 -0.12
CA ASN A 139 -11.85 17.96 -0.13
C ASN A 139 -12.10 18.99 1.01
N MET A 140 -11.04 19.45 1.69
CA MET A 140 -11.10 20.60 2.61
C MET A 140 -10.84 21.91 1.85
#